data_AF-A0A7W1RS40-F1
#
_entry.id   AF-A0A7W1RS40-F1
#
_cell.length_a   1.000
_cell.length_b   1.000
_cell.length_c   1.000
_cell.angle_alpha   90.00
_cell.angle_beta   90.00
_cell.angle_gamma   90.00
#
_symmetry.space_group_name_H-M   'P 1'
#
loop_
_entity.id
_entity.type
_entity.pdbx_description
1 polymer ?
#
loop_
_entity_poly.entity_id
_entity_poly.type
_entity_poly.pdbx_seq_one_letter_code
_entity_poly.pdbx_strand_id
1 'polypeptide(L)'
;MEAIRAVEADRRSGVPLRTAVERAREGAAEPEHSIFAGLRRRHPDLDPFLLSKRTLIGMSHAIEDECAVRAYRPVLFGAFQRERHFRAAEPRWRELAQRAGLAVVLADFPARREPEGALVEVPIEPADPVGREWSLVCEAADYSACLSAWEPPGQDDTADLERTFEAVWCVEAEVVRDCLRLALSLAERLAPELAERVAERLERPVPRHRNEMRLATALTSRMMAYVGAASTGPFPQAHRGVAEA
;
A
#
# COMPACT_ATOMS: atom_id res chain seq x y z
N MET A 1 -26.34 13.96 0.25
CA MET A 1 -26.68 15.16 1.05
C MET A 1 -25.44 16.02 1.35
N GLU A 2 -24.29 15.40 1.62
CA GLU A 2 -23.04 16.11 1.98
C GLU A 2 -22.41 16.91 0.83
N ALA A 3 -22.39 16.34 -0.38
CA ALA A 3 -21.92 17.02 -1.60
C ALA A 3 -22.66 18.35 -1.88
N ILE A 4 -23.97 18.39 -1.64
CA ILE A 4 -24.79 19.60 -1.84
C ILE A 4 -24.40 20.68 -0.81
N ARG A 5 -24.15 20.30 0.45
CA ARG A 5 -23.68 21.24 1.48
C ARG A 5 -22.27 21.77 1.18
N ALA A 6 -21.39 20.94 0.63
CA ALA A 6 -20.05 21.35 0.21
C ALA A 6 -20.09 22.36 -0.95
N VAL A 7 -20.94 22.12 -1.96
CA VAL A 7 -21.18 23.10 -3.04
C VAL A 7 -21.71 24.41 -2.48
N GLU A 8 -22.67 24.37 -1.55
CA GLU A 8 -23.23 25.57 -0.93
C GLU A 8 -22.22 26.37 -0.10
N ALA A 9 -21.28 25.70 0.58
CA ALA A 9 -20.21 26.35 1.34
C ALA A 9 -19.24 27.09 0.41
N ASP A 10 -18.80 26.44 -0.67
CA ASP A 10 -17.92 27.04 -1.68
C ASP A 10 -18.61 28.17 -2.45
N ARG A 11 -19.92 28.04 -2.69
CA ARG A 11 -20.74 29.11 -3.26
C ARG A 11 -20.76 30.35 -2.39
N ARG A 12 -20.82 30.19 -1.06
CA ARG A 12 -20.81 31.30 -0.10
C ARG A 12 -19.45 31.97 0.01
N SER A 13 -18.35 31.26 -0.27
CA SER A 13 -17.00 31.81 -0.30
C SER A 13 -16.62 32.44 -1.65
N GLY A 14 -17.56 32.53 -2.59
CA GLY A 14 -17.37 33.21 -3.88
C GLY A 14 -16.77 32.34 -4.98
N VAL A 15 -16.66 31.02 -4.77
CA VAL A 15 -16.18 30.08 -5.79
C VAL A 15 -17.23 29.95 -6.91
N PRO A 16 -16.83 29.99 -8.20
CA PRO A 16 -17.74 29.80 -9.32
C PRO A 16 -18.47 28.44 -9.26
N LEU A 17 -19.71 28.37 -9.78
CA LEU A 17 -20.57 27.17 -9.65
C LEU A 17 -19.87 25.91 -10.16
N ARG A 18 -19.26 26.02 -11.34
CA ARG A 18 -18.59 24.88 -11.98
C ARG A 18 -17.44 24.38 -11.12
N THR A 19 -16.59 25.26 -10.61
CA THR A 19 -15.48 24.91 -9.73
C THR A 19 -15.94 24.35 -8.38
N ALA A 20 -17.01 24.89 -7.80
CA ALA A 20 -17.60 24.35 -6.56
C ALA A 20 -18.21 22.96 -6.78
N VAL A 21 -18.83 22.74 -7.94
CA VAL A 21 -19.38 21.43 -8.34
C VAL A 21 -18.28 20.44 -8.68
N GLU A 22 -17.20 20.86 -9.33
CA GLU A 22 -16.01 20.03 -9.62
C GLU A 22 -15.33 19.59 -8.32
N ARG A 23 -15.04 20.53 -7.40
CA ARG A 23 -14.47 20.22 -6.08
C ARG A 23 -15.37 19.35 -5.23
N ALA A 24 -16.68 19.63 -5.23
CA ALA A 24 -17.63 18.79 -4.52
C ALA A 24 -17.79 17.42 -5.17
N ARG A 25 -17.56 17.26 -6.47
CA ARG A 25 -17.52 15.95 -7.14
C ARG A 25 -16.22 15.20 -6.87
N GLU A 26 -15.10 15.89 -6.77
CA GLU A 26 -13.82 15.34 -6.33
C GLU A 26 -13.91 14.87 -4.87
N GLY A 27 -14.56 15.65 -3.99
CA GLY A 27 -14.81 15.29 -2.60
C GLY A 27 -16.02 14.35 -2.38
N ALA A 28 -16.92 14.23 -3.35
CA ALA A 28 -18.06 13.30 -3.34
C ALA A 28 -17.86 12.10 -4.27
N ALA A 29 -16.62 11.83 -4.69
CA ALA A 29 -16.27 10.50 -5.15
C ALA A 29 -16.73 9.52 -4.08
N GLU A 30 -17.47 8.47 -4.47
CA GLU A 30 -17.80 7.41 -3.53
C GLU A 30 -16.53 6.97 -2.80
N PRO A 31 -16.60 6.66 -1.50
CA PRO A 31 -15.40 6.31 -0.72
C PRO A 31 -14.58 5.34 -1.56
N GLU A 32 -13.29 5.59 -1.74
CA GLU A 32 -12.52 4.66 -2.54
C GLU A 32 -12.35 3.39 -1.70
N HIS A 33 -13.08 2.34 -2.05
CA HIS A 33 -13.07 1.06 -1.34
C HIS A 33 -11.91 0.16 -1.81
N SER A 34 -11.16 0.64 -2.81
CA SER A 34 -10.12 -0.07 -3.54
C SER A 34 -8.89 0.83 -3.65
N ILE A 35 -7.75 0.35 -3.18
CA ILE A 35 -6.47 1.05 -3.27
C ILE A 35 -6.01 1.03 -4.73
N PHE A 36 -6.09 -0.13 -5.38
CA PHE A 36 -5.65 -0.31 -6.76
C PHE A 36 -6.43 0.59 -7.74
N ALA A 37 -7.76 0.54 -7.70
CA ALA A 37 -8.59 1.34 -8.60
C ALA A 37 -8.47 2.84 -8.30
N GLY A 38 -8.35 3.21 -7.02
CA GLY A 38 -8.12 4.59 -6.61
C GLY A 38 -6.80 5.15 -7.12
N LEU A 39 -5.73 4.35 -7.04
CA LEU A 39 -4.40 4.74 -7.51
C LEU A 39 -4.39 4.91 -9.04
N ARG A 40 -4.95 3.94 -9.77
CA ARG A 40 -5.05 3.99 -11.24
C ARG A 40 -5.89 5.15 -11.77
N ARG A 41 -6.89 5.61 -11.02
CA ARG A 41 -7.66 6.81 -11.39
C ARG A 41 -6.84 8.10 -11.25
N ARG A 42 -6.01 8.21 -10.20
CA ARG A 42 -5.17 9.39 -9.95
C ARG A 42 -3.96 9.44 -10.87
N HIS A 43 -3.41 8.28 -11.18
CA HIS A 43 -2.18 8.12 -11.97
C HIS A 43 -2.46 7.20 -13.17
N PRO A 44 -3.21 7.68 -14.19
CA PRO A 44 -3.60 6.88 -15.34
C PRO A 44 -2.44 6.48 -16.26
N ASP A 45 -1.29 7.13 -16.10
CA ASP A 45 -0.01 6.86 -16.74
C ASP A 45 0.75 5.68 -16.13
N LEU A 46 0.33 5.18 -14.96
CA LEU A 46 0.83 3.93 -14.40
C LEU A 46 0.14 2.74 -15.08
N ASP A 47 0.80 2.21 -16.11
CA ASP A 47 0.34 1.03 -16.82
C ASP A 47 0.43 -0.23 -15.93
N PRO A 48 -0.67 -0.99 -15.77
CA PRO A 48 -0.66 -2.22 -14.99
C PRO A 48 0.00 -3.37 -15.76
N PHE A 49 0.66 -4.24 -15.02
CA PHE A 49 1.19 -5.52 -15.53
C PHE A 49 0.39 -6.68 -14.97
N LEU A 50 0.19 -7.73 -15.78
CA LEU A 50 -0.37 -8.99 -15.28
C LEU A 50 0.77 -9.85 -14.73
N LEU A 51 0.74 -10.14 -13.43
CA LEU A 51 1.78 -10.88 -12.72
C LEU A 51 1.19 -12.10 -12.01
N SER A 52 1.94 -13.20 -11.91
CA SER A 52 1.58 -14.29 -11.00
C SER A 52 1.79 -13.87 -9.54
N LYS A 53 1.08 -14.51 -8.61
CA LYS A 53 1.25 -14.31 -7.17
C LYS A 53 2.70 -14.54 -6.75
N ARG A 54 3.37 -15.54 -7.35
CA ARG A 54 4.79 -15.79 -7.14
C ARG A 54 5.63 -14.56 -7.49
N THR A 55 5.44 -13.96 -8.66
CA THR A 55 6.16 -12.75 -9.05
C THR A 55 5.84 -11.59 -8.11
N LEU A 56 4.57 -11.44 -7.74
CA LEU A 56 4.11 -10.38 -6.83
C LEU A 56 4.78 -10.47 -5.45
N ILE A 57 4.87 -11.67 -4.86
CA ILE A 57 5.58 -11.91 -3.58
C ILE A 57 7.05 -11.52 -3.71
N GLY A 58 7.72 -11.89 -4.82
CA GLY A 58 9.11 -11.51 -5.06
C GLY A 58 9.30 -9.99 -5.13
N MET A 59 8.37 -9.28 -5.75
CA MET A 59 8.38 -7.81 -5.79
C MET A 59 8.12 -7.19 -4.40
N SER A 60 7.16 -7.71 -3.63
CA SER A 60 6.92 -7.28 -2.25
C SER A 60 8.18 -7.47 -1.39
N HIS A 61 8.85 -8.61 -1.48
CA HIS A 61 10.09 -8.86 -0.77
C HIS A 61 11.19 -7.86 -1.16
N ALA A 62 11.33 -7.52 -2.45
CA ALA A 62 12.30 -6.51 -2.86
C ALA A 62 12.04 -5.14 -2.19
N ILE A 63 10.77 -4.70 -2.17
CA ILE A 63 10.36 -3.43 -1.53
C ILE A 63 10.61 -3.47 -0.03
N GLU A 64 10.21 -4.55 0.64
CA GLU A 64 10.37 -4.72 2.08
C GLU A 64 11.86 -4.74 2.48
N ASP A 65 12.75 -5.34 1.67
CA ASP A 65 14.19 -5.39 1.96
C ASP A 65 14.80 -4.01 1.87
N GLU A 66 14.49 -3.28 0.79
CA GLU A 66 15.02 -1.94 0.59
C GLU A 66 14.47 -0.98 1.65
N CYS A 67 13.21 -1.15 2.07
CA CYS A 67 12.61 -0.44 3.19
C CYS A 67 13.34 -0.75 4.51
N ALA A 68 13.64 -2.03 4.82
CA ALA A 68 14.38 -2.42 6.03
C ALA A 68 15.79 -1.79 6.12
N VAL A 69 16.44 -1.63 4.96
CA VAL A 69 17.79 -1.08 4.85
C VAL A 69 17.79 0.45 4.90
N ARG A 70 16.88 1.10 4.18
CA ARG A 70 16.94 2.54 3.92
C ARG A 70 16.01 3.38 4.78
N ALA A 71 14.84 2.86 5.13
CA ALA A 71 13.77 3.70 5.63
C ALA A 71 13.93 4.02 7.12
N TYR A 72 14.00 5.31 7.45
CA TYR A 72 13.91 5.77 8.84
C TYR A 72 12.46 6.07 9.23
N ARG A 73 11.95 5.36 10.24
CA ARG A 73 10.57 5.53 10.77
C ARG A 73 9.46 5.50 9.68
N PRO A 74 9.44 4.50 8.78
CA PRO A 74 8.43 4.43 7.73
C PRO A 74 6.99 4.36 8.29
N VAL A 75 6.01 4.78 7.49
CA VAL A 75 4.69 4.16 7.55
C VAL A 75 4.70 2.97 6.62
N LEU A 76 4.22 1.86 7.15
CA LEU A 76 3.97 0.64 6.41
C LEU A 76 2.48 0.39 6.33
N PHE A 77 2.04 0.01 5.15
CA PHE A 77 0.69 -0.47 4.94
C PHE A 77 0.72 -1.74 4.09
N GLY A 78 -0.02 -2.76 4.51
CA GLY A 78 -0.11 -4.03 3.80
C GLY A 78 -1.54 -4.51 3.71
N ALA A 79 -2.02 -4.86 2.51
CA ALA A 79 -3.26 -5.61 2.33
C ALA A 79 -2.90 -7.01 1.82
N PHE A 80 -3.30 -8.04 2.56
CA PHE A 80 -2.90 -9.44 2.34
C PHE A 80 -4.03 -10.34 1.88
N GLN A 81 -5.25 -9.80 1.74
CA GLN A 81 -6.50 -10.51 1.47
C GLN A 81 -6.91 -11.46 2.62
N ARG A 82 -6.01 -12.38 3.00
CA ARG A 82 -6.24 -13.49 3.93
C ARG A 82 -5.24 -13.47 5.08
N GLU A 83 -5.69 -13.77 6.29
CA GLU A 83 -4.87 -13.87 7.49
C GLU A 83 -3.69 -14.82 7.25
N ARG A 84 -3.91 -15.98 6.63
CA ARG A 84 -2.84 -16.95 6.33
C ARG A 84 -1.70 -16.36 5.49
N HIS A 85 -1.99 -15.42 4.59
CA HIS A 85 -0.95 -14.77 3.79
C HIS A 85 -0.14 -13.81 4.65
N PHE A 86 -0.82 -13.04 5.52
CA PHE A 86 -0.11 -12.21 6.49
C PHE A 86 0.72 -13.04 7.47
N ARG A 87 0.20 -14.15 8.02
CA ARG A 87 0.96 -15.01 8.94
C ARG A 87 2.25 -15.55 8.33
N ALA A 88 2.28 -15.79 7.03
CA ALA A 88 3.52 -16.16 6.33
C ALA A 88 4.53 -15.00 6.25
N ALA A 89 4.06 -13.75 6.14
CA ALA A 89 4.88 -12.53 6.09
C ALA A 89 5.18 -11.94 7.49
N GLU A 90 4.46 -12.37 8.52
CA GLU A 90 4.44 -11.75 9.85
C GLU A 90 5.83 -11.63 10.50
N PRO A 91 6.74 -12.64 10.45
CA PRO A 91 8.07 -12.49 11.03
C PRO A 91 8.83 -11.27 10.46
N ARG A 92 8.74 -11.08 9.14
CA ARG A 92 9.38 -9.98 8.42
C ARG A 92 8.70 -8.64 8.71
N TRP A 93 7.38 -8.64 8.79
CA TRP A 93 6.62 -7.44 9.15
C TRP A 93 6.86 -7.00 10.59
N ARG A 94 7.08 -7.93 11.52
CA ARG A 94 7.49 -7.60 12.89
C ARG A 94 8.86 -6.94 12.93
N GLU A 95 9.84 -7.42 12.14
CA GLU A 95 11.15 -6.77 12.02
C GLU A 95 11.04 -5.35 11.45
N LEU A 96 10.24 -5.16 10.39
CA LEU A 96 9.98 -3.84 9.82
C LEU A 96 9.28 -2.90 10.82
N ALA A 97 8.29 -3.42 11.56
CA ALA A 97 7.51 -2.66 12.53
C ALA A 97 8.35 -2.16 13.72
N GLN A 98 9.46 -2.82 14.07
CA GLN A 98 10.38 -2.33 15.12
C GLN A 98 10.97 -0.96 14.82
N ARG A 99 11.14 -0.63 13.53
CA ARG A 99 11.68 0.66 13.09
C ARG A 99 10.61 1.59 12.55
N ALA A 100 9.38 1.11 12.34
CA ALA A 100 8.29 1.88 11.77
C ALA A 100 7.75 2.92 12.75
N GLY A 101 7.26 4.04 12.22
CA GLY A 101 6.41 4.95 13.00
C GLY A 101 4.97 4.41 13.12
N LEU A 102 4.54 3.64 12.13
CA LEU A 102 3.22 3.00 12.06
C LEU A 102 3.29 1.84 11.05
N ALA A 103 2.75 0.69 11.37
CA ALA A 103 2.51 -0.39 10.43
C ALA A 103 1.04 -0.84 10.52
N VAL A 104 0.32 -0.82 9.41
CA VAL A 104 -1.09 -1.22 9.35
C VAL A 104 -1.22 -2.39 8.38
N VAL A 105 -1.94 -3.42 8.78
CA VAL A 105 -2.15 -4.63 7.99
C VAL A 105 -3.65 -4.92 7.89
N LEU A 106 -4.13 -5.09 6.67
CA LEU A 106 -5.47 -5.55 6.34
C LEU A 106 -5.45 -7.02 5.89
N ALA A 107 -6.28 -7.84 6.51
CA ALA A 107 -6.58 -9.20 6.10
C ALA A 107 -7.92 -9.65 6.71
N ASP A 108 -8.44 -10.83 6.33
CA ASP A 108 -9.65 -11.43 6.91
C ASP A 108 -9.47 -11.93 8.37
N PHE A 109 -8.80 -11.13 9.20
CA PHE A 109 -8.60 -11.40 10.62
C PHE A 109 -9.95 -11.53 11.34
N PRO A 110 -10.05 -12.41 12.34
CA PRO A 110 -11.27 -12.55 13.13
C PRO A 110 -11.58 -11.31 13.99
N ALA A 111 -10.56 -10.52 14.33
CA ALA A 111 -10.69 -9.30 15.12
C ALA A 111 -9.49 -8.39 14.92
N ARG A 112 -9.67 -7.10 15.25
CA ARG A 112 -8.59 -6.11 15.34
C ARG A 112 -7.60 -6.50 16.44
N ARG A 113 -6.31 -6.38 16.16
CA ARG A 113 -5.24 -6.64 17.14
C ARG A 113 -4.15 -5.58 17.02
N GLU A 114 -3.54 -5.25 18.14
CA GLU A 114 -2.32 -4.43 18.20
C GLU A 114 -1.25 -5.22 18.95
N PRO A 115 -0.53 -6.12 18.25
CA PRO A 115 0.65 -6.74 18.82
C PRO A 115 1.63 -5.68 19.33
N GLU A 116 2.45 -6.03 20.33
CA GLU A 116 3.45 -5.12 20.89
C GLU A 116 4.34 -4.50 19.79
N GLY A 117 4.45 -3.17 19.78
CA GLY A 117 5.17 -2.41 18.76
C GLY A 117 4.27 -1.49 17.95
N ALA A 118 4.68 -1.18 16.71
CA ALA A 118 3.98 -0.23 15.83
C ALA A 118 2.92 -0.88 14.90
N LEU A 119 2.72 -2.20 15.01
CA LEU A 119 1.89 -3.00 14.11
C LEU A 119 0.42 -3.04 14.57
N VAL A 120 -0.49 -2.76 13.64
CA VAL A 120 -1.93 -2.85 13.83
C VAL A 120 -2.50 -3.80 12.77
N GLU A 121 -3.15 -4.85 13.23
CA GLU A 121 -3.95 -5.76 12.40
C GLU A 121 -5.41 -5.26 12.40
N VAL A 122 -5.92 -4.92 11.22
CA VAL A 122 -7.28 -4.41 11.01
C VAL A 122 -8.04 -5.42 10.14
N PRO A 123 -9.20 -5.92 10.61
CA PRO A 123 -9.97 -6.92 9.88
C PRO A 123 -10.64 -6.30 8.65
N ILE A 124 -10.75 -7.10 7.59
CA ILE A 124 -11.58 -6.83 6.40
C ILE A 124 -12.54 -7.99 6.18
N GLU A 125 -13.68 -7.72 5.56
CA GLU A 125 -14.55 -8.78 5.07
C GLU A 125 -14.03 -9.28 3.72
N PRO A 126 -14.00 -10.60 3.45
CA PRO A 126 -13.58 -11.11 2.14
C PRO A 126 -14.40 -10.58 0.95
N ALA A 127 -15.62 -10.08 1.22
CA ALA A 127 -16.50 -9.46 0.23
C ALA A 127 -16.18 -7.98 -0.02
N ASP A 128 -15.36 -7.34 0.82
CA ASP A 128 -14.92 -5.96 0.59
C ASP A 128 -14.07 -5.87 -0.69
N PRO A 129 -14.08 -4.74 -1.42
CA PRO A 129 -13.25 -4.62 -2.62
C PRO A 129 -11.75 -4.84 -2.36
N VAL A 130 -11.25 -4.43 -1.19
CA VAL A 130 -9.87 -4.71 -0.73
C VAL A 130 -9.60 -6.20 -0.45
N GLY A 131 -10.63 -7.04 -0.26
CA GLY A 131 -10.50 -8.49 -0.07
C GLY A 131 -9.91 -9.22 -1.29
N ARG A 132 -9.88 -8.55 -2.45
CA ARG A 132 -9.21 -9.03 -3.68
C ARG A 132 -7.90 -8.30 -3.97
N GLU A 133 -7.42 -7.46 -3.05
CA GLU A 133 -6.24 -6.64 -3.27
C GLU A 133 -5.03 -7.14 -2.48
N TRP A 134 -3.88 -7.05 -3.12
CA TRP A 134 -2.58 -7.19 -2.49
C TRP A 134 -1.84 -5.87 -2.63
N SER A 135 -1.64 -5.16 -1.53
CA SER A 135 -0.98 -3.86 -1.55
C SER A 135 0.12 -3.78 -0.50
N LEU A 136 1.20 -3.09 -0.82
CA LEU A 136 2.31 -2.79 0.06
C LEU A 136 2.70 -1.33 -0.17
N VAL A 137 2.77 -0.55 0.89
CA VAL A 137 3.24 0.83 0.86
C VAL A 137 4.30 0.99 1.94
N CYS A 138 5.47 1.49 1.58
CA CYS A 138 6.48 1.97 2.52
C CYS A 138 6.79 3.43 2.20
N GLU A 139 6.51 4.33 3.15
CA GLU A 139 6.79 5.75 3.02
C GLU A 139 7.61 6.27 4.21
N ALA A 140 8.79 6.79 3.91
CA ALA A 140 9.72 7.46 4.83
C ALA A 140 10.35 8.68 4.15
N ALA A 141 11.04 9.51 4.92
CA ALA A 141 11.70 10.71 4.39
C ALA A 141 12.80 10.38 3.35
N ASP A 142 13.42 9.22 3.49
CA ASP A 142 14.58 8.72 2.73
C ASP A 142 14.23 7.57 1.78
N TYR A 143 13.00 7.08 1.81
CA TYR A 143 12.55 5.96 0.98
C TYR A 143 11.05 6.01 0.73
N SER A 144 10.62 5.85 -0.52
CA SER A 144 9.23 5.63 -0.86
C SER A 144 9.10 4.56 -1.93
N ALA A 145 8.20 3.62 -1.70
CA ALA A 145 7.83 2.61 -2.67
C ALA A 145 6.42 2.11 -2.38
N CYS A 146 5.62 1.92 -3.42
CA CYS A 146 4.35 1.25 -3.32
C CYS A 146 4.20 0.18 -4.40
N LEU A 147 3.47 -0.87 -4.06
CA LEU A 147 2.97 -1.90 -4.95
C LEU A 147 1.49 -2.05 -4.64
N SER A 148 0.63 -1.93 -5.62
CA SER A 148 -0.80 -2.19 -5.47
C SER A 148 -1.23 -3.14 -6.57
N ALA A 149 -1.94 -4.19 -6.19
CA ALA A 149 -2.37 -5.22 -7.10
C ALA A 149 -3.81 -5.66 -6.79
N TRP A 150 -4.53 -6.01 -7.85
CA TRP A 150 -5.88 -6.52 -7.79
C TRP A 150 -5.96 -7.88 -8.45
N GLU A 151 -6.68 -8.80 -7.82
CA GLU A 151 -6.86 -10.15 -8.31
C GLU A 151 -8.16 -10.30 -9.12
N PRO A 152 -8.09 -10.56 -10.44
CA PRO A 152 -9.28 -10.83 -11.25
C PRO A 152 -10.08 -12.04 -10.75
N PRO A 153 -11.43 -12.02 -10.84
CA PRO A 153 -12.30 -13.15 -10.51
C PRO A 153 -12.06 -14.37 -11.42
N GLY A 154 -12.52 -15.54 -10.97
CA GLY A 154 -12.48 -16.78 -11.77
C GLY A 154 -11.21 -17.61 -11.65
N GLN A 155 -10.46 -17.46 -10.54
CA GLN A 155 -9.18 -18.14 -10.32
C GLN A 155 -9.22 -19.15 -9.16
N ASP A 156 -10.41 -19.58 -8.73
CA ASP A 156 -10.60 -20.46 -7.57
C ASP A 156 -9.98 -21.85 -7.76
N ASP A 157 -9.93 -22.34 -9.00
CA ASP A 157 -9.28 -23.62 -9.38
C ASP A 157 -7.79 -23.47 -9.74
N THR A 158 -7.23 -22.26 -9.67
CA THR A 158 -5.83 -22.01 -9.98
C THR A 158 -4.96 -22.22 -8.73
N ALA A 159 -3.84 -22.92 -8.87
CA ALA A 159 -2.88 -23.07 -7.79
C ALA A 159 -2.48 -21.70 -7.22
N ASP A 160 -2.43 -21.56 -5.89
CA ASP A 160 -2.35 -20.25 -5.23
C ASP A 160 -1.21 -19.36 -5.73
N LEU A 161 -0.02 -19.93 -5.97
CA LEU A 161 1.14 -19.20 -6.48
C LEU A 161 1.06 -18.82 -7.97
N GLU A 162 0.20 -19.48 -8.74
CA GLU A 162 -0.02 -19.26 -10.17
C GLU A 162 -1.19 -18.31 -10.44
N ARG A 163 -1.98 -17.95 -9.41
CA ARG A 163 -3.03 -16.92 -9.52
C ARG A 163 -2.41 -15.62 -10.03
N THR A 164 -3.14 -14.93 -10.89
CA THR A 164 -2.70 -13.71 -11.56
C THR A 164 -3.31 -12.46 -10.94
N PHE A 165 -2.57 -11.37 -11.02
CA PHE A 165 -2.90 -10.07 -10.46
C PHE A 165 -2.57 -8.98 -11.48
N GLU A 166 -3.47 -8.02 -11.64
CA GLU A 166 -3.11 -6.74 -12.26
C GLU A 166 -2.38 -5.90 -11.22
N ALA A 167 -1.16 -5.47 -11.51
CA ALA A 167 -0.30 -4.82 -10.53
C ALA A 167 0.35 -3.56 -11.10
N VAL A 168 0.45 -2.54 -10.25
CA VAL A 168 1.23 -1.33 -10.48
C VAL A 168 2.22 -1.14 -9.32
N TRP A 169 3.40 -0.60 -9.61
CA TRP A 169 4.35 -0.22 -8.57
C TRP A 169 5.02 1.10 -8.94
N CYS A 170 5.46 1.86 -7.94
CA CYS A 170 6.08 3.15 -8.14
C CYS A 170 6.98 3.50 -6.95
N VAL A 171 7.95 4.39 -7.18
CA VAL A 171 8.84 4.98 -6.16
C VAL A 171 8.78 6.50 -6.13
N GLU A 172 7.91 7.11 -6.92
CA GLU A 172 7.70 8.56 -6.91
C GLU A 172 6.92 8.93 -5.65
N ALA A 173 7.45 9.85 -4.85
CA ALA A 173 6.92 10.13 -3.52
C ALA A 173 5.46 10.59 -3.53
N GLU A 174 5.04 11.34 -4.56
CA GLU A 174 3.66 11.80 -4.73
C GLU A 174 2.70 10.62 -4.98
N VAL A 175 3.08 9.70 -5.87
CA VAL A 175 2.30 8.48 -6.15
C VAL A 175 2.20 7.60 -4.90
N VAL A 176 3.32 7.40 -4.21
CA VAL A 176 3.37 6.60 -2.98
C VAL A 176 2.52 7.25 -1.88
N ARG A 177 2.55 8.58 -1.78
CA ARG A 177 1.69 9.31 -0.83
C ARG A 177 0.21 9.13 -1.16
N ASP A 178 -0.18 9.21 -2.43
CA ASP A 178 -1.57 9.00 -2.81
C ASP A 178 -2.03 7.57 -2.54
N CYS A 179 -1.17 6.58 -2.83
CA CYS A 179 -1.40 5.19 -2.45
C CYS A 179 -1.57 5.04 -0.93
N LEU A 180 -0.73 5.72 -0.14
CA LEU A 180 -0.84 5.71 1.31
C LEU A 180 -2.13 6.38 1.82
N ARG A 181 -2.52 7.52 1.26
CA ARG A 181 -3.78 8.21 1.61
C ARG A 181 -4.98 7.30 1.39
N LEU A 182 -5.00 6.57 0.28
CA LEU A 182 -6.05 5.60 -0.03
C LEU A 182 -6.11 4.48 0.99
N ALA A 183 -4.94 3.88 1.24
CA ALA A 183 -4.78 2.79 2.17
C ALA A 183 -5.20 3.17 3.60
N LEU A 184 -4.75 4.33 4.08
CA LEU A 184 -5.07 4.80 5.43
C LEU A 184 -6.52 5.27 5.56
N SER A 185 -7.11 5.89 4.51
CA SER A 185 -8.54 6.21 4.50
C SER A 185 -9.40 4.95 4.60
N LEU A 186 -9.02 3.89 3.91
CA LEU A 186 -9.69 2.59 4.03
C LEU A 186 -9.55 2.01 5.45
N ALA A 187 -8.34 2.01 6.01
CA ALA A 187 -8.11 1.52 7.36
C ALA A 187 -8.86 2.33 8.43
N GLU A 188 -8.93 3.65 8.30
CA GLU A 188 -9.68 4.52 9.20
C GLU A 188 -11.18 4.19 9.22
N ARG A 189 -11.77 3.90 8.06
CA ARG A 189 -13.19 3.48 8.00
C ARG A 189 -13.44 2.16 8.74
N LEU A 190 -12.47 1.25 8.71
CA LEU A 190 -12.55 -0.08 9.33
C LEU A 190 -12.16 -0.05 10.82
N ALA A 191 -11.31 0.90 11.20
CA ALA A 191 -10.81 1.10 12.56
C ALA A 191 -10.65 2.61 12.83
N PRO A 192 -11.73 3.30 13.24
CA PRO A 192 -11.73 4.76 13.45
C PRO A 192 -10.69 5.26 14.46
N GLU A 193 -10.22 4.39 15.37
CA GLU A 193 -9.17 4.70 16.33
C GLU A 193 -7.81 4.99 15.68
N LEU A 194 -7.64 4.64 14.40
CA LEU A 194 -6.45 4.98 13.63
C LEU A 194 -6.45 6.42 13.11
N ALA A 195 -7.59 7.12 13.12
CA ALA A 195 -7.75 8.45 12.54
C ALA A 195 -6.68 9.44 13.05
N GLU A 196 -6.46 9.50 14.36
CA GLU A 196 -5.47 10.42 14.97
C GLU A 196 -4.03 10.10 14.54
N ARG A 197 -3.66 8.80 14.54
CA ARG A 197 -2.32 8.31 14.13
C ARG A 197 -2.06 8.57 12.65
N VAL A 198 -3.10 8.46 11.83
CA VAL A 198 -3.06 8.67 10.38
C VAL A 198 -3.01 10.16 10.04
N ALA A 199 -3.82 10.99 10.69
CA ALA A 199 -3.91 12.43 10.42
C ALA A 199 -2.56 13.11 10.61
N GLU A 200 -1.90 12.89 11.75
CA GLU A 200 -0.57 13.47 12.03
C GLU A 200 0.45 13.09 10.94
N ARG A 201 0.34 11.88 10.38
CA ARG A 201 1.24 11.44 9.31
C ARG A 201 0.90 12.09 7.97
N LEU A 202 -0.38 12.14 7.60
CA LEU A 202 -0.82 12.65 6.30
C LEU A 202 -0.64 14.18 6.15
N GLU A 203 -0.63 14.92 7.27
CA GLU A 203 -0.35 16.36 7.30
C GLU A 203 1.12 16.70 7.00
N ARG A 204 2.04 15.75 7.14
CA ARG A 204 3.46 15.99 6.85
C ARG A 204 3.68 16.21 5.35
N PRO A 205 4.61 17.08 4.94
CA PRO A 205 4.96 17.23 3.53
C PRO A 205 5.36 15.91 2.88
N VAL A 206 5.12 15.79 1.58
CA VAL A 206 5.61 14.66 0.79
C VAL A 206 7.14 14.67 0.79
N PRO A 207 7.80 13.56 1.14
CA PRO A 207 9.25 13.46 1.06
C PRO A 207 9.76 13.80 -0.34
N ARG A 208 10.87 14.53 -0.43
CA ARG A 208 11.55 14.76 -1.72
C ARG A 208 12.80 13.91 -1.77
N HIS A 209 12.84 12.93 -2.67
CA HIS A 209 14.00 12.06 -2.80
C HIS A 209 14.96 12.62 -3.85
N ARG A 210 16.19 12.95 -3.45
CA ARG A 210 17.21 13.47 -4.38
C ARG A 210 17.68 12.45 -5.43
N ASN A 211 17.34 11.18 -5.26
CA ASN A 211 17.91 10.04 -6.00
C ASN A 211 16.85 9.03 -6.49
N GLU A 212 15.66 9.49 -6.89
CA GLU A 212 14.55 8.61 -7.32
C GLU A 212 14.94 7.62 -8.41
N MET A 213 15.66 8.07 -9.45
CA MET A 213 16.14 7.17 -10.52
C MET A 213 17.08 6.06 -10.01
N ARG A 214 17.93 6.37 -9.02
CA ARG A 214 18.83 5.35 -8.42
C ARG A 214 18.03 4.37 -7.57
N LEU A 215 17.02 4.86 -6.84
CA LEU A 215 16.09 4.03 -6.09
C LEU A 215 15.31 3.09 -7.03
N ALA A 216 14.73 3.62 -8.11
CA ALA A 216 14.02 2.85 -9.13
C ALA A 216 14.91 1.75 -9.73
N THR A 217 16.15 2.11 -10.09
CA THR A 217 17.13 1.15 -10.64
C THR A 217 17.46 0.04 -9.63
N ALA A 218 17.84 0.40 -8.40
CA ALA A 218 18.20 -0.55 -7.36
C ALA A 218 17.05 -1.49 -7.01
N LEU A 219 15.84 -0.93 -6.87
CA LEU A 219 14.64 -1.70 -6.56
C LEU A 219 14.28 -2.64 -7.72
N THR A 220 14.34 -2.17 -8.97
CA THR A 220 14.09 -3.01 -10.15
C THR A 220 15.10 -4.16 -10.24
N SER A 221 16.40 -3.89 -10.04
CA SER A 221 17.42 -4.94 -10.03
C SER A 221 17.14 -6.00 -8.96
N ARG A 222 16.70 -5.59 -7.77
CA ARG A 222 16.34 -6.51 -6.68
C ARG A 222 15.08 -7.30 -6.99
N MET A 223 14.05 -6.66 -7.57
CA MET A 223 12.84 -7.34 -8.04
C MET A 223 13.19 -8.43 -9.07
N MET A 224 14.02 -8.10 -10.06
CA MET A 224 14.49 -9.09 -11.05
C MET A 224 15.24 -10.26 -10.42
N ALA A 225 16.08 -10.00 -9.40
CA ALA A 225 16.77 -11.07 -8.68
C ALA A 225 15.79 -12.01 -7.95
N TYR A 226 14.76 -11.47 -7.28
CA TYR A 226 13.73 -12.28 -6.63
C TYR A 226 12.90 -13.07 -7.64
N VAL A 227 12.49 -12.45 -8.75
CA VAL A 227 11.72 -13.13 -9.80
C VAL A 227 12.54 -14.25 -10.45
N GLY A 228 13.83 -14.01 -10.70
CA GLY A 228 14.74 -15.04 -11.18
C GLY A 228 14.86 -16.21 -10.21
N ALA A 229 15.07 -15.94 -8.92
CA ALA A 229 15.18 -16.99 -7.89
C ALA A 229 13.88 -17.80 -7.73
N ALA A 230 12.73 -17.12 -7.75
CA ALA A 230 11.41 -17.75 -7.63
C ALA A 230 11.08 -18.68 -8.81
N SER A 231 11.70 -18.45 -9.98
CA SER A 231 11.57 -19.31 -11.16
C SER A 231 12.28 -20.67 -10.96
N THR A 232 13.17 -20.78 -9.97
CA THR A 232 14.06 -21.95 -9.75
C THR A 232 13.88 -22.65 -8.41
N GLY A 233 13.05 -22.14 -7.48
CA GLY A 233 12.86 -22.72 -6.15
C GLY A 233 12.08 -21.81 -5.18
N PRO A 234 11.98 -22.17 -3.88
CA PRO A 234 11.34 -21.34 -2.86
C PRO A 234 12.07 -20.00 -2.66
N PHE A 235 11.34 -18.95 -2.25
CA PHE A 235 11.91 -17.60 -2.08
C PHE A 235 13.08 -17.60 -1.09
N PRO A 236 14.18 -16.88 -1.41
CA PRO A 236 15.26 -16.70 -0.46
C PRO A 236 14.76 -15.97 0.80
N GLN A 237 15.19 -16.44 1.97
CA GLN A 237 14.95 -15.73 3.23
C GLN A 237 15.79 -14.44 3.26
N ALA A 238 15.29 -13.41 3.96
CA ALA A 238 15.96 -12.13 4.08
C ALA A 238 17.45 -12.31 4.43
N HIS A 239 18.33 -11.79 3.58
CA HIS A 239 19.76 -11.78 3.88
C HIS A 239 19.99 -10.91 5.12
N ARG A 240 20.35 -11.54 6.25
CA ARG A 240 21.02 -10.82 7.36
C ARG A 240 22.34 -10.29 6.82
N GLY A 241 22.32 -9.05 6.35
CA GLY A 241 23.51 -8.31 5.98
C GLY A 241 24.45 -8.22 7.18
N VAL A 242 25.71 -8.54 6.93
CA VAL A 242 26.85 -8.53 7.85
C VAL A 242 26.89 -7.20 8.62
N ALA A 243 26.63 -7.27 9.93
CA ALA A 243 26.94 -6.23 10.88
C ALA A 243 28.22 -6.62 11.62
N GLU A 244 29.36 -6.52 10.93
CA GLU A 244 30.69 -6.49 11.54
C GLU A 244 31.55 -5.50 10.76
N ALA A 245 31.69 -4.31 11.33
CA ALA A 245 32.83 -3.40 11.22
C ALA A 245 32.96 -2.64 12.54
#